data_AF-A0A3D5FEV6-F1
#
_entry.id   AF-A0A3D5FEV6-F1
#
_cell.length_a   1.000
_cell.length_b   1.000
_cell.length_c   1.000
_cell.angle_alpha   90.00
_cell.angle_beta   90.00
_cell.angle_gamma   90.00
#
_symmetry.space_group_name_H-M   'P 1'
#
loop_
_entity.id
_entity.type
_entity.pdbx_description
1 polymer ?
#
loop_
_entity_poly.entity_id
_entity_poly.type
_entity_poly.pdbx_seq_one_letter_code
_entity_poly.pdbx_strand_id
1 'polypeptide(L)'
;PERLFKLEASRVTGMEFCWVYRVVTDQPLEPDLAEMESGQWFTQEEVQSWVEHGADQLTGVFILIWLTYCRRRLSRLRPPAGERVDY
;
A
#
# COMPACT_ATOMS: atom_id res chain seq x y z
N PRO A 1 -10.96 -10.10 4.63
CA PRO A 1 -10.04 -9.23 3.85
C PRO A 1 -8.93 -10.09 3.22
N GLU A 2 -8.43 -9.71 2.04
CA GLU A 2 -7.34 -10.44 1.39
C GLU A 2 -6.01 -10.14 2.10
N ARG A 3 -5.24 -11.18 2.42
CA ARG A 3 -3.91 -11.03 3.03
C ARG A 3 -2.87 -10.91 1.91
N LEU A 4 -2.17 -9.78 1.84
CA LEU A 4 -1.22 -9.51 0.75
C LEU A 4 0.18 -10.01 1.07
N PHE A 5 0.76 -9.54 2.18
CA PHE A 5 2.11 -9.87 2.61
C PHE A 5 2.37 -9.47 4.06
N LYS A 6 3.48 -9.96 4.62
CA LYS A 6 3.99 -9.60 5.94
C LYS A 6 5.23 -8.72 5.79
N LEU A 7 5.33 -7.69 6.62
CA LEU A 7 6.55 -6.91 6.85
C LEU A 7 7.26 -7.45 8.09
N GLU A 8 8.59 -7.54 8.00
CA GLU A 8 9.44 -7.90 9.13
C GLU A 8 9.55 -6.75 10.13
N ALA A 9 9.87 -7.08 11.38
CA ALA A 9 10.15 -6.09 12.41
C ALA A 9 11.34 -5.22 12.03
N SER A 10 11.15 -3.91 12.08
CA SER A 10 12.17 -2.92 11.74
C SER A 10 11.90 -1.61 12.47
N ARG A 11 12.87 -0.70 12.50
CA ARG A 11 12.68 0.64 13.08
C ARG A 11 11.52 1.41 12.42
N VAL A 12 11.27 1.20 11.13
CA VAL A 12 10.17 1.85 10.40
C VAL A 12 8.81 1.32 10.83
N THR A 13 8.73 0.05 11.23
CA THR A 13 7.51 -0.59 11.74
C THR A 13 7.41 -0.53 13.27
N GLY A 14 8.17 0.34 13.94
CA GLY A 14 8.15 0.43 15.41
C GLY A 14 8.69 -0.82 16.11
N MET A 15 9.52 -1.62 15.44
CA MET A 15 10.00 -2.94 15.87
C MET A 15 8.90 -4.02 15.90
N GLU A 16 7.82 -3.85 15.13
CA GLU A 16 6.72 -4.80 15.06
C GLU A 16 6.67 -5.55 13.72
N PHE A 17 6.17 -6.79 13.76
CA PHE A 17 5.80 -7.53 12.56
C PHE A 17 4.39 -7.12 12.11
N CYS A 18 4.24 -6.67 10.87
CA CYS A 18 2.95 -6.17 10.37
C CYS A 18 2.40 -7.05 9.25
N TRP A 19 1.16 -7.53 9.37
CA TRP A 19 0.43 -8.10 8.24
C TRP A 19 -0.29 -7.00 7.47
N VAL A 20 -0.12 -6.98 6.15
CA VAL A 20 -0.82 -6.04 5.24
C VAL A 20 -2.00 -6.76 4.58
N TYR A 21 -3.16 -6.12 4.67
CA TYR A 21 -4.42 -6.62 4.11
C TYR A 21 -4.98 -5.65 3.07
N ARG A 22 -5.78 -6.17 2.14
CA ARG A 22 -6.58 -5.40 1.19
C ARG A 22 -8.06 -5.65 1.39
N VAL A 23 -8.82 -4.56 1.33
CA VAL A 23 -10.28 -4.56 1.30
C VAL A 23 -10.71 -3.82 0.04
N VAL A 24 -11.67 -4.38 -0.67
CA VAL A 24 -12.42 -3.70 -1.74
C VAL A 24 -13.86 -3.68 -1.24
N THR A 25 -14.43 -2.49 -1.15
CA THR A 25 -15.77 -2.28 -0.59
C THR A 25 -16.45 -1.13 -1.31
N ASP A 26 -17.75 -1.24 -1.47
CA ASP A 26 -18.68 -0.18 -1.90
C ASP A 26 -19.45 0.42 -0.72
N GLN A 27 -19.23 -0.11 0.49
CA GLN A 27 -19.89 0.37 1.71
C GLN A 27 -19.34 1.75 2.13
N PRO A 28 -20.18 2.61 2.72
CA PRO A 28 -19.72 3.84 3.33
C PRO A 28 -18.62 3.60 4.37
N LEU A 29 -17.61 4.46 4.41
CA LEU A 29 -16.61 4.49 5.47
C LEU A 29 -17.09 5.46 6.56
N GLU A 30 -17.23 4.96 7.78
CA GLU A 30 -17.57 5.76 8.97
C GLU A 30 -16.32 5.83 9.86
N PRO A 31 -15.48 6.88 9.74
CA PRO A 31 -14.30 7.02 10.58
C PRO A 31 -14.70 7.29 12.03
N ASP A 32 -14.05 6.59 12.96
CA ASP A 32 -14.15 6.92 14.38
C ASP A 32 -13.35 8.19 14.68
N LEU A 33 -14.06 9.29 14.94
CA LEU A 33 -13.44 10.60 15.18
C LEU A 33 -12.70 10.69 16.51
N ALA A 34 -12.80 9.68 17.38
CA ALA A 34 -11.94 9.59 18.56
C ALA A 34 -10.48 9.26 18.19
N GLU A 35 -10.27 8.55 17.07
CA GLU A 35 -8.95 8.07 16.62
C GLU A 35 -8.47 8.76 15.33
N MET A 36 -9.39 9.32 14.53
CA MET A 36 -9.10 9.91 13.22
C MET A 36 -9.67 11.32 13.10
N GLU A 37 -8.87 12.27 12.60
CA GLU A 37 -9.37 13.63 12.34
C GLU A 37 -10.31 13.70 11.13
N SER A 38 -10.02 12.93 10.07
CA SER A 38 -10.82 12.88 8.85
C SER A 38 -10.49 11.65 7.99
N GLY A 39 -11.25 11.44 6.90
CA GLY A 39 -10.99 10.41 5.90
C GLY A 39 -11.57 10.78 4.54
N GLN A 40 -10.86 10.43 3.48
CA GLN A 40 -11.24 10.71 2.08
C GLN A 40 -10.81 9.55 1.17
N TRP A 41 -11.46 9.47 0.01
CA TRP A 41 -11.06 8.55 -1.06
C TRP A 41 -10.07 9.22 -1.99
N PHE A 42 -8.99 8.50 -2.31
CA PHE A 42 -7.94 8.95 -3.21
C PHE A 42 -7.68 7.90 -4.29
N THR A 43 -7.33 8.37 -5.47
CA THR A 43 -6.84 7.55 -6.58
C THR A 43 -5.46 6.99 -6.28
N GLN A 44 -5.07 5.94 -7.00
CA GLN A 44 -3.73 5.37 -6.83
C GLN A 44 -2.64 6.34 -7.31
N GLU A 45 -2.96 7.16 -8.29
CA GLU A 45 -2.09 8.18 -8.88
C GLU A 45 -1.82 9.32 -7.90
N GLU A 46 -2.84 9.78 -7.16
CA GLU A 46 -2.68 10.77 -6.09
C GLU A 46 -1.75 10.24 -4.98
N VAL A 47 -2.00 9.01 -4.50
CA VAL A 47 -1.17 8.39 -3.46
C VAL A 47 0.27 8.19 -3.95
N GLN A 48 0.47 7.74 -5.20
CA GLN A 48 1.80 7.60 -5.79
C GLN A 48 2.53 8.95 -5.82
N SER A 49 1.86 10.01 -6.26
CA SER A 49 2.43 11.36 -6.30
C SER A 49 2.88 11.82 -4.91
N TRP A 50 2.09 11.59 -3.86
CA TRP A 50 2.49 11.98 -2.50
C TRP A 50 3.72 11.24 -1.99
N VAL A 51 3.83 9.95 -2.31
CA VAL A 51 4.99 9.14 -1.95
C VAL A 51 6.25 9.61 -2.70
N GLU A 52 6.12 10.00 -3.97
CA GLU A 52 7.24 10.48 -4.80
C GLU A 52 7.72 11.87 -4.38
N HIS A 53 6.79 12.78 -4.09
CA HIS A 53 7.11 14.16 -3.72
C HIS A 53 7.42 14.33 -2.22
N GLY A 54 7.45 13.23 -1.47
CA GLY A 54 7.83 13.22 -0.06
C GLY A 54 6.90 14.05 0.80
N ALA A 55 5.58 13.82 0.70
CA ALA A 55 4.63 14.52 1.54
C ALA A 55 4.96 14.28 3.03
N ASP A 56 5.33 15.35 3.74
CA ASP A 56 5.70 15.34 5.17
C ASP A 56 4.62 14.73 6.08
N GLN A 57 3.39 14.63 5.58
CA GLN A 57 2.24 14.08 6.30
C GLN A 57 2.13 12.56 6.25
N LEU A 58 2.96 11.86 5.45
CA LEU A 58 2.93 10.40 5.36
C LEU A 58 3.85 9.74 6.40
N THR A 59 3.33 8.76 7.11
CA THR A 59 4.14 7.95 8.02
C THR A 59 5.11 7.06 7.25
N GLY A 60 6.29 6.80 7.83
CA GLY A 60 7.29 5.93 7.21
C GLY A 60 6.76 4.51 6.94
N VAL A 61 5.89 3.99 7.81
CA VAL A 61 5.27 2.66 7.62
C VAL A 61 4.32 2.65 6.43
N PHE A 62 3.55 3.72 6.18
CA PHE A 62 2.68 3.82 5.02
C PHE A 62 3.48 3.82 3.72
N ILE A 63 4.54 4.63 3.65
CA ILE A 63 5.45 4.68 2.49
C ILE A 63 6.04 3.28 2.22
N LEU A 64 6.50 2.58 3.27
CA LEU A 64 7.03 1.22 3.15
C LEU A 64 5.99 0.23 2.60
N ILE A 65 4.74 0.29 3.10
CA ILE A 65 3.63 -0.55 2.62
C ILE A 65 3.38 -0.28 1.13
N TRP A 66 3.25 0.99 0.74
CA TRP A 66 2.95 1.40 -0.63
C TRP A 66 4.00 0.93 -1.62
N LEU A 67 5.29 1.22 -1.36
CA LEU A 67 6.39 0.81 -2.23
C LEU A 67 6.49 -0.72 -2.36
N THR A 68 6.25 -1.44 -1.26
CA THR A 68 6.24 -2.91 -1.27
C THR A 68 5.07 -3.46 -2.07
N TYR A 69 3.89 -2.86 -1.93
CA TYR A 69 2.69 -3.22 -2.70
C TYR A 69 2.90 -3.00 -4.20
N CYS A 70 3.35 -1.82 -4.62
CA CYS A 70 3.63 -1.49 -6.02
C CYS A 70 4.67 -2.44 -6.63
N ARG A 71 5.78 -2.70 -5.92
CA ARG A 71 6.81 -3.65 -6.36
C ARG A 71 6.23 -5.05 -6.59
N ARG A 72 5.45 -5.57 -5.63
CA ARG A 72 4.84 -6.90 -5.74
C ARG A 72 3.77 -6.97 -6.82
N ARG A 73 2.99 -5.90 -7.03
CA ARG A 73 2.02 -5.81 -8.11
C ARG A 73 2.69 -5.85 -9.48
N LEU A 74 3.77 -5.10 -9.68
CA LEU A 74 4.56 -5.15 -10.91
C LEU A 74 5.16 -6.54 -11.17
N SER A 75 5.65 -7.22 -10.14
CA SER A 75 6.13 -8.60 -10.29
C SER A 75 5.05 -9.60 -10.71
N ARG A 76 3.78 -9.37 -10.31
CA ARG A 76 2.64 -10.20 -10.75
C ARG A 76 2.20 -9.89 -12.19
N LEU A 77 2.44 -8.68 -12.68
CA LEU A 77 2.08 -8.25 -14.04
C LEU A 77 3.17 -8.58 -15.06
N ARG A 78 4.41 -8.81 -14.62
CA ARG A 78 5.48 -9.25 -15.50
C ARG A 78 5.26 -10.73 -15.85
N PRO A 79 5.12 -11.11 -17.13
CA PRO A 79 5.05 -12.52 -17.49
C PRO A 79 6.33 -13.24 -17.04
N PRO A 80 6.24 -14.53 -16.65
CA PRO A 80 7.43 -15.30 -16.31
C PRO A 80 8.41 -15.26 -17.48
N ALA A 81 9.70 -15.08 -17.17
CA ALA A 81 10.75 -15.03 -18.18
C ALA A 81 10.77 -16.37 -18.95
N GLY A 82 10.14 -16.40 -20.13
CA GLY A 82 9.98 -17.62 -20.90
C GLY A 82 9.01 -17.51 -22.09
N GLU A 83 7.99 -16.65 -22.04
CA GLU A 83 7.12 -16.45 -23.20
C GLU A 83 7.64 -15.30 -24.07
N ARG A 84 8.28 -15.68 -25.19
CA ARG A 84 8.40 -14.77 -26.34
C ARG A 84 6.99 -14.41 -26.78
N VAL A 85 6.67 -13.13 -26.70
CA VAL A 85 5.54 -12.58 -27.44
C VAL A 85 6.06 -12.34 -28.84
N ASP A 86 5.77 -13.26 -29.76
CA ASP A 86 5.99 -13.06 -31.18
C ASP A 86 4.98 -11.99 -31.66
N TYR A 87 5.50 -10.90 -32.25
CA TYR A 87 4.71 -9.87 -32.95
C TYR A 87 4.40 -10.32 -34.38
#